data_AF-A0A6L9QYU6-F1
#
_entry.id   AF-A0A6L9QYU6-F1
#
_cell.length_a   1.000
_cell.length_b   1.000
_cell.length_c   1.000
_cell.angle_alpha   90.00
_cell.angle_beta   90.00
_cell.angle_gamma   90.00
#
_symmetry.space_group_name_H-M   'P 1'
#
loop_
_entity.id
_entity.type
_entity.pdbx_description
1 polymer ?
#
loop_
_entity_poly.entity_id
_entity_poly.type
_entity_poly.pdbx_seq_one_letter_code
_entity_poly.pdbx_strand_id
1 'polypeptide(L)' 'MSPVVRVLGSFGAEVAGEPADLGGPRQRSVLARLAAARGRMVPADRLVA' A
#
# COMPACT_ATOMS: atom_id res chain seq x y z
N MET A 1 -15.84 1.10 -6.91
CA MET A 1 -15.17 -0.12 -6.42
C MET A 1 -14.04 0.30 -5.49
N SER A 2 -13.89 -0.34 -4.34
CA SER A 2 -12.77 -0.07 -3.42
C SER A 2 -11.54 -0.88 -3.85
N PRO A 3 -10.32 -0.35 -3.67
CA PRO A 3 -9.10 -1.08 -4.01
C PRO A 3 -8.92 -2.29 -3.08
N VAL A 4 -8.30 -3.36 -3.62
CA VAL A 4 -7.89 -4.54 -2.86
C VAL A 4 -6.37 -4.52 -2.73
N VAL A 5 -5.84 -4.79 -1.54
CA VAL A 5 -4.39 -4.85 -1.28
C VAL A 5 -4.00 -6.27 -0.91
N ARG A 6 -2.98 -6.81 -1.59
CA ARG A 6 -2.42 -8.13 -1.34
C ARG A 6 -1.18 -7.99 -0.45
N VAL A 7 -1.17 -8.68 0.69
CA VAL A 7 -0.10 -8.61 1.69
C VAL A 7 0.50 -9.97 2.06
N LEU A 8 -0.16 -11.07 1.68
CA LEU A 8 0.31 -12.43 1.95
C LEU A 8 1.21 -12.90 0.80
N GLY A 9 2.41 -12.32 0.73
CA GLY A 9 3.37 -12.50 -0.35
C GLY A 9 3.87 -11.15 -0.85
N SER A 10 4.20 -11.08 -2.14
CA SER A 10 4.62 -9.83 -2.77
C SER A 10 3.52 -8.77 -2.68
N PHE A 11 3.86 -7.60 -2.16
CA PHE A 11 2.91 -6.50 -2.00
C PHE A 11 2.36 -6.04 -3.36
N GLY A 12 1.03 -5.98 -3.46
CA GLY A 12 0.33 -5.62 -4.69
C GLY A 12 -1.02 -4.99 -4.40
N ALA A 13 -1.63 -4.35 -5.40
CA ALA A 13 -3.01 -3.89 -5.30
C ALA A 13 -3.75 -4.03 -6.63
N GLU A 14 -5.07 -4.02 -6.54
CA GLU A 14 -5.99 -4.00 -7.67
C GLU A 14 -6.95 -2.82 -7.52
N VAL A 15 -7.22 -2.15 -8.63
CA VAL A 15 -8.22 -1.08 -8.74
C VAL A 15 -9.19 -1.46 -9.83
N ALA A 16 -10.48 -1.52 -9.48
CA ALA A 16 -11.53 -1.97 -10.40
C ALA A 16 -11.27 -3.37 -11.02
N GLY A 17 -10.59 -4.26 -10.29
CA GLY A 17 -10.26 -5.62 -10.74
C GLY A 17 -8.96 -5.73 -11.55
N GLU A 18 -8.32 -4.61 -11.87
CA GLU A 18 -7.07 -4.60 -12.66
C GLU A 18 -5.84 -4.38 -11.76
N PRO A 19 -4.69 -5.03 -12.05
CA PRO A 19 -3.45 -4.79 -11.33
C PRO A 19 -3.04 -3.32 -11.38
N ALA A 20 -2.81 -2.72 -10.22
CA ALA A 20 -2.32 -1.35 -10.13
C ALA A 20 -0.80 -1.29 -10.22
N ASP A 21 -0.27 -0.34 -11.00
CA ASP A 21 1.14 0.01 -10.93
C ASP A 21 1.41 0.79 -9.63
N LEU A 22 2.17 0.17 -8.74
CA LEU A 22 2.50 0.74 -7.44
C LEU A 22 3.82 1.55 -7.46
N GLY A 23 4.44 1.67 -8.63
CA GLY A 23 5.72 2.30 -8.81
C GLY A 23 6.86 1.57 -8.10
N GLY A 24 7.88 2.34 -7.71
CA GLY A 24 9.15 1.81 -7.21
C GLY A 24 9.09 1.23 -5.79
N PRO A 25 10.20 0.61 -5.31
CA PRO A 25 10.25 -0.01 -3.98
C PRO A 25 9.86 0.92 -2.83
N ARG A 26 10.22 2.20 -2.90
CA ARG A 26 9.87 3.19 -1.87
C ARG A 26 8.36 3.48 -1.83
N GLN A 27 7.73 3.65 -2.98
CA GLN A 27 6.28 3.90 -3.07
C GLN A 27 5.48 2.69 -2.57
N ARG A 28 5.90 1.47 -2.94
CA ARG A 28 5.33 0.23 -2.41
C ARG A 28 5.45 0.11 -0.89
N SER A 29 6.60 0.48 -0.32
CA SER A 29 6.80 0.49 1.14
C SER A 29 5.83 1.43 1.85
N VAL A 30 5.67 2.67 1.34
CA VAL A 30 4.71 3.63 1.90
C VAL A 30 3.29 3.07 1.88
N LEU A 31 2.84 2.53 0.74
CA LEU A 31 1.51 1.93 0.62
C LEU A 31 1.32 0.73 1.55
N ALA A 32 2.33 -0.12 1.72
CA ALA A 32 2.26 -1.26 2.63
C ALA A 32 2.07 -0.81 4.10
N ARG A 33 2.77 0.24 4.52
CA ARG A 33 2.65 0.80 5.87
C ARG A 33 1.27 1.40 6.12
N LEU A 34 0.71 2.10 5.13
CA LEU A 34 -0.65 2.64 5.20
C LEU A 34 -1.71 1.53 5.22
N ALA A 35 -1.54 0.50 4.39
CA ALA A 35 -2.44 -0.66 4.35
C ALA A 35 -2.46 -1.40 5.70
N ALA A 36 -1.29 -1.60 6.33
CA ALA A 36 -1.18 -2.21 7.66
C ALA A 36 -1.82 -1.36 8.78
N ALA A 37 -1.82 -0.03 8.63
CA ALA A 37 -2.43 0.87 9.59
C ALA A 37 -3.97 0.93 9.49
N ARG A 38 -4.55 0.56 8.33
CA ARG A 38 -5.98 0.48 8.01
C ARG A 38 -6.87 1.51 8.72
N GLY A 39 -7.04 2.67 8.09
CA GLY A 39 -7.96 3.71 8.57
C GLY A 39 -7.45 4.51 9.78
N ARG A 40 -6.25 4.20 10.28
CA ARG A 40 -5.54 5.01 11.28
C ARG A 40 -4.57 5.98 10.61
N MET A 41 -4.40 7.15 11.20
CA MET A 41 -3.39 8.12 10.78
C MET A 41 -1.97 7.54 10.99
N VAL A 42 -1.11 7.73 9.99
CA VAL A 42 0.31 7.34 10.05
C VAL A 42 1.15 8.61 9.94
N PRO A 43 1.94 8.97 10.97
CA PRO A 43 2.83 10.12 10.90
C PRO A 43 3.86 9.98 9.77
N ALA A 44 4.18 11.07 9.08
CA ALA A 44 5.12 11.06 7.97
C ALA A 44 6.52 10.55 8.39
N ASP A 45 6.99 10.90 9.59
CA ASP A 45 8.26 10.43 10.14
C ASP A 45 8.31 8.91 10.29
N ARG A 46 7.15 8.26 10.48
CA ARG A 46 7.09 6.81 10.44
C ARG A 46 7.37 6.33 9.04
N LEU A 47 6.86 6.93 7.97
CA LEU A 47 6.99 6.43 6.59
C LEU A 47 8.41 6.50 6.01
N VAL A 48 9.22 7.48 6.44
CA VAL A 48 10.55 7.79 5.85
C VAL A 48 11.71 7.13 6.62
N ALA A 49 11.45 6.65 7.85
CA ALA A 49 12.40 5.87 8.62
C ALA A 49 12.71 4.50 7.99
#